data_AF-Q965T5-F1
#
_entry.id   AF-Q965T5-F1
#
_cell.length_a   1.000
_cell.length_b   1.000
_cell.length_c   1.000
_cell.angle_alpha   90.00
_cell.angle_beta   90.00
_cell.angle_gamma   90.00
#
_symmetry.space_group_name_H-M   'P 1'
#
loop_
_entity.id
_entity.type
_entity.pdbx_description
1 polymer ?
#
loop_
_entity_poly.entity_id
_entity_poly.type
_entity_poly.pdbx_seq_one_letter_code
_entity_poly.pdbx_strand_id
1 'polypeptide(L)'
;MKTFIVIAVLLATTIPSATSSIRRFIVKNEVFMGRQVPEFCMDYFESSSAKLKTENINRELISNALDNENDWQKQEQNFILQATIQELALKKYADHICDASEFAPTILSADYQYTCVEICQSCMPGSAPICFQRNPRFTGLAQVCLCTYNLENPIDNAAFSLRHEKRVFSRKIRRT
;
A
#
# COMPACT_ATOMS: atom_id res chain seq x y z
N MET A 1 20.51 44.50 -42.10
CA MET A 1 19.30 44.57 -41.24
C MET A 1 18.45 43.34 -41.47
N LYS A 2 18.30 42.46 -40.47
CA LYS A 2 17.10 41.67 -40.15
C LYS A 2 17.43 40.77 -38.95
N THR A 3 16.93 41.26 -37.82
CA THR A 3 16.50 40.53 -36.63
C THR A 3 16.46 39.00 -36.71
N PHE A 4 17.18 38.36 -35.79
CA PHE A 4 16.83 37.09 -35.13
C PHE A 4 17.40 37.15 -33.71
N ILE A 5 16.56 37.43 -32.69
CA ILE A 5 16.98 37.35 -31.29
C ILE A 5 16.26 36.16 -30.65
N VAL A 6 17.04 35.08 -30.64
CA VAL A 6 17.10 33.90 -29.78
C VAL A 6 15.89 33.65 -28.88
N ILE A 7 15.17 32.60 -29.25
CA ILE A 7 14.14 31.92 -28.47
C ILE A 7 14.80 31.35 -27.20
N ALA A 8 14.44 31.89 -26.05
CA ALA A 8 14.73 31.28 -24.76
C ALA A 8 13.94 29.97 -24.65
N VAL A 9 14.63 28.86 -24.86
CA VAL A 9 14.12 27.52 -24.54
C VAL A 9 13.96 27.46 -23.03
N LEU A 10 12.71 27.58 -22.57
CA LEU A 10 12.31 27.12 -21.25
C LEU A 10 12.62 25.62 -21.18
N LEU A 11 13.80 25.29 -20.65
CA LEU A 11 14.03 23.96 -20.11
C LEU A 11 12.99 23.77 -19.03
N ALA A 12 11.97 22.95 -19.32
CA ALA A 12 11.20 22.27 -18.30
C ALA A 12 12.20 21.41 -17.52
N THR A 13 12.83 22.01 -16.50
CA THR A 13 13.50 21.26 -15.45
C THR A 13 12.41 20.42 -14.81
N THR A 14 12.40 19.16 -15.21
CA THR A 14 11.58 18.13 -14.62
C THR A 14 11.74 18.24 -13.10
N ILE A 15 10.65 18.53 -12.39
CA ILE A 15 10.54 18.38 -10.93
C ILE A 15 9.85 17.02 -10.65
N PRO A 16 10.46 15.85 -10.90
CA PRO A 16 9.89 14.57 -10.47
C PRO A 16 10.38 14.16 -9.07
N SER A 17 11.15 14.99 -8.35
CA SER A 17 11.84 14.55 -7.12
C SER A 17 11.21 15.03 -5.80
N ALA A 18 10.34 16.04 -5.81
CA ALA A 18 9.79 16.61 -4.57
C ALA A 18 8.64 15.77 -3.99
N THR A 19 7.82 15.14 -4.84
CA THR A 19 6.69 14.33 -4.39
C THR A 19 7.13 13.01 -3.76
N SER A 20 8.15 12.36 -4.33
CA SER A 20 8.72 11.13 -3.75
C SER A 20 9.35 11.40 -2.39
N SER A 21 10.18 12.45 -2.26
CA SER A 21 10.84 12.79 -1.00
C SER A 21 9.86 13.09 0.14
N ILE A 22 8.77 13.83 -0.15
CA ILE A 22 7.69 14.06 0.81
C ILE A 22 7.03 12.74 1.22
N ARG A 23 6.74 11.85 0.28
CA ARG A 23 6.13 10.54 0.58
C ARG A 23 7.05 9.68 1.45
N ARG A 24 8.36 9.64 1.16
CA ARG A 24 9.34 8.95 2.01
C ARG A 24 9.36 9.50 3.44
N PHE A 25 9.34 10.83 3.58
CA PHE A 25 9.29 11.49 4.87
C PHE A 25 8.01 11.14 5.65
N ILE A 26 6.85 11.16 4.98
CA ILE A 26 5.56 10.78 5.57
C ILE A 26 5.61 9.33 6.04
N VAL A 27 5.99 8.38 5.17
CA VAL A 27 6.05 6.96 5.55
C VAL A 27 6.97 6.75 6.75
N LYS A 28 8.17 7.34 6.72
CA LYS A 28 9.13 7.22 7.82
C LYS A 28 8.56 7.69 9.15
N ASN A 29 7.89 8.85 9.18
CA ASN A 29 7.43 9.44 10.44
C ASN A 29 6.04 8.96 10.88
N GLU A 30 5.13 8.77 9.94
CA GLU A 30 3.73 8.41 10.22
C GLU A 30 3.53 6.91 10.39
N VAL A 31 4.24 6.09 9.61
CA VAL A 31 4.08 4.63 9.61
C VAL A 31 5.17 3.95 10.45
N PHE A 32 6.39 4.48 10.42
CA PHE A 32 7.54 3.90 11.13
C PHE A 32 8.01 4.73 12.33
N MET A 33 7.28 5.79 12.71
CA MET A 33 7.60 6.62 13.88
C MET A 33 9.06 7.10 13.93
N GLY A 34 9.64 7.44 12.78
CA GLY A 34 11.02 7.90 12.62
C GLY A 34 12.06 6.79 12.50
N ARG A 35 11.68 5.52 12.65
CA ARG A 35 12.57 4.35 12.53
C ARG A 35 12.98 4.08 11.09
N GLN A 36 13.89 3.13 10.92
CA GLN A 36 14.28 2.64 9.61
C GLN A 36 13.10 1.97 8.92
N VAL A 37 12.88 2.34 7.65
CA VAL A 37 11.86 1.73 6.80
C VAL A 37 12.54 0.61 5.99
N PRO A 38 12.01 -0.62 5.98
CA PRO A 38 12.48 -1.65 5.07
C PRO A 38 12.42 -1.15 3.61
N GLU A 39 13.51 -1.32 2.87
CA GLU A 39 13.63 -0.75 1.52
C GLU A 39 12.49 -1.21 0.61
N PHE A 40 12.12 -2.49 0.68
CA PHE A 40 11.04 -3.04 -0.14
C PHE A 40 9.66 -2.42 0.15
N CYS A 41 9.43 -1.91 1.36
CA CYS A 41 8.19 -1.21 1.69
C CYS A 41 8.09 0.09 0.92
N MET A 42 9.20 0.76 0.64
CA MET A 42 9.19 1.98 -0.15
C MET A 42 8.74 1.73 -1.58
N ASP A 43 9.10 0.62 -2.20
CA ASP A 43 8.61 0.28 -3.53
C ASP A 43 7.09 0.09 -3.56
N TYR A 44 6.52 -0.53 -2.52
CA TYR A 44 5.07 -0.64 -2.37
C TYR A 44 4.40 0.70 -2.09
N PHE A 45 4.97 1.52 -1.21
CA PHE A 45 4.45 2.85 -0.97
C PHE A 45 4.56 3.72 -2.22
N GLU A 46 5.62 3.64 -3.02
CA GLU A 46 5.83 4.48 -4.20
C GLU A 46 5.05 4.01 -5.43
N SER A 47 4.48 2.81 -5.39
CA SER A 47 3.59 2.30 -6.43
C SER A 47 2.48 3.30 -6.79
N SER A 48 2.27 3.44 -8.10
CA SER A 48 1.15 4.16 -8.72
C SER A 48 -0.23 3.60 -8.36
N SER A 49 -0.28 2.34 -7.91
CA SER A 49 -1.51 1.67 -7.50
C SER A 49 -1.78 1.76 -5.99
N ALA A 50 -0.83 2.30 -5.22
CA ALA A 50 -0.87 2.40 -3.78
C ALA A 50 -1.51 3.70 -3.30
N LYS A 51 -2.31 3.61 -2.23
CA LYS A 51 -2.88 4.76 -1.53
C LYS A 51 -2.64 4.61 -0.04
N LEU A 52 -2.09 5.66 0.58
CA LEU A 52 -1.90 5.80 2.02
C LEU A 52 -2.84 6.89 2.53
N LYS A 53 -3.60 6.60 3.59
CA LYS A 53 -4.49 7.52 4.30
C LYS A 53 -3.95 7.69 5.72
N THR A 54 -3.20 8.76 5.96
CA THR A 54 -2.53 8.98 7.25
C THR A 54 -3.53 9.20 8.40
N GLU A 55 -4.72 9.73 8.08
CA GLU A 55 -5.83 9.91 9.01
C GLU A 55 -6.40 8.60 9.58
N ASN A 56 -6.16 7.46 8.90
CA ASN A 56 -6.64 6.15 9.31
C ASN A 56 -5.57 5.32 10.03
N ILE A 57 -4.38 5.88 10.23
CA ILE A 57 -3.29 5.21 10.93
C ILE A 57 -3.55 5.26 12.44
N ASN A 58 -3.53 4.09 13.09
CA ASN A 58 -3.53 4.02 14.54
C ASN A 58 -2.08 3.99 15.08
N ARG A 59 -1.60 5.13 15.55
CA ARG A 59 -0.21 5.28 16.05
C ARG A 59 0.09 4.46 17.29
N GLU A 60 -0.91 4.22 18.15
CA GLU A 60 -0.73 3.41 19.36
C GLU A 60 -0.44 1.95 18.98
N LEU A 61 -1.22 1.40 18.03
CA LEU A 61 -1.00 0.05 17.53
C LEU A 61 0.33 -0.10 16.78
N ILE A 62 0.74 0.91 16.02
CA ILE A 62 2.06 0.93 15.38
C ILE A 62 3.17 0.90 16.42
N SER A 63 3.12 1.77 17.44
CA SER A 63 4.12 1.78 18.51
C SER A 63 4.18 0.41 19.19
N ASN A 64 3.02 -0.16 19.50
CA ASN A 64 2.92 -1.49 20.08
C ASN A 64 3.46 -2.58 19.16
N ALA A 65 3.34 -2.46 17.84
CA ALA A 65 3.91 -3.44 16.92
C ALA A 65 5.43 -3.28 16.76
N LEU A 66 5.94 -2.04 16.71
CA LEU A 66 7.35 -1.73 16.50
C LEU A 66 8.23 -1.96 17.74
N ASP A 67 7.69 -1.74 18.95
CA ASP A 67 8.46 -1.84 20.20
C ASP A 67 8.65 -3.28 20.69
N ASN A 68 7.85 -4.24 20.21
CA ASN A 68 7.52 -5.42 21.02
C ASN A 68 7.72 -6.78 20.33
N GLU A 69 8.81 -6.97 19.59
CA GLU A 69 9.14 -8.30 19.02
C GLU A 69 9.23 -9.42 20.08
N ASN A 70 9.37 -9.08 21.37
CA ASN A 70 9.52 -10.06 22.46
C ASN A 70 8.39 -10.06 23.51
N ASP A 71 7.36 -9.21 23.39
CA ASP A 71 6.23 -9.20 24.35
C ASP A 71 5.06 -10.05 23.82
N TRP A 72 5.00 -11.29 24.28
CA TRP A 72 3.98 -12.26 23.85
C TRP A 72 2.55 -11.79 24.11
N GLN A 73 2.30 -11.03 25.18
CA GLN A 73 0.95 -10.54 25.51
C GLN A 73 0.47 -9.54 24.48
N LYS A 74 1.36 -8.63 24.06
CA LYS A 74 1.05 -7.65 23.01
C LYS A 74 0.90 -8.30 21.65
N GLN A 75 1.68 -9.33 21.35
CA GLN A 75 1.52 -10.12 20.11
C GLN A 75 0.16 -10.82 20.08
N GLU A 76 -0.25 -11.43 21.18
CA GLU A 76 -1.57 -12.05 21.32
C GLU A 76 -2.70 -11.02 21.15
N GLN A 77 -2.59 -9.85 21.79
CA GLN A 77 -3.56 -8.76 21.63
C GLN A 77 -3.66 -8.28 20.17
N ASN A 78 -2.53 -8.12 19.49
CA ASN A 78 -2.50 -7.76 18.09
C ASN A 78 -3.13 -8.85 17.21
N PHE A 79 -2.85 -10.13 17.49
CA PHE A 79 -3.47 -11.25 16.79
C PHE A 79 -5.01 -11.25 16.97
N ILE A 80 -5.51 -11.09 18.19
CA ILE A 80 -6.95 -10.99 18.49
C ILE A 80 -7.58 -9.81 17.75
N LEU A 81 -6.91 -8.66 17.74
CA LEU A 81 -7.37 -7.48 17.01
C LEU A 81 -7.50 -7.76 15.52
N GLN A 82 -6.47 -8.34 14.91
CA GLN A 82 -6.46 -8.67 13.49
C GLN A 82 -7.57 -9.66 13.13
N ALA A 83 -7.74 -10.71 13.94
CA ALA A 83 -8.83 -11.68 13.77
C ALA A 83 -10.21 -11.02 13.85
N THR A 84 -10.40 -10.11 14.81
CA THR A 84 -11.66 -9.35 14.97
C THR A 84 -11.97 -8.51 13.74
N ILE A 85 -10.98 -7.79 13.20
CA ILE A 85 -11.14 -6.99 11.98
C ILE A 85 -11.49 -7.89 10.79
N GLN A 86 -10.82 -9.03 10.64
CA GLN A 86 -11.10 -9.99 9.57
C GLN A 86 -12.52 -10.56 9.67
N GLU A 87 -12.97 -10.92 10.87
CA GLU A 87 -14.34 -11.41 11.10
C GLU A 87 -15.38 -10.35 10.73
N LEU A 88 -15.15 -9.09 11.12
CA LEU A 88 -16.02 -7.97 10.76
C LEU A 88 -16.10 -7.75 9.25
N ALA A 89 -14.97 -7.87 8.54
CA ALA A 89 -14.92 -7.74 7.09
C ALA A 89 -15.69 -8.88 6.41
N LEU A 90 -15.47 -10.13 6.84
CA LEU A 90 -16.18 -11.31 6.34
C LEU A 90 -17.68 -11.21 6.57
N LYS A 91 -18.11 -10.74 7.75
CA LYS A 91 -19.52 -10.58 8.08
C LYS A 91 -20.24 -9.58 7.17
N LYS A 92 -19.56 -8.49 6.78
CA LYS A 92 -20.15 -7.43 5.95
C LYS A 92 -20.01 -7.68 4.44
N TYR A 93 -18.94 -8.35 4.01
CA TYR A 93 -18.54 -8.44 2.60
C TYR A 93 -18.12 -9.85 2.20
N ALA A 94 -18.75 -10.90 2.72
CA ALA A 94 -18.36 -12.31 2.55
C ALA A 94 -17.93 -12.67 1.11
N ASP A 95 -18.73 -12.33 0.11
CA ASP A 95 -18.46 -12.67 -1.30
C ASP A 95 -17.28 -11.90 -1.92
N HIS A 96 -16.81 -10.85 -1.25
CA HIS A 96 -15.74 -9.98 -1.70
C HIS A 96 -14.42 -10.22 -0.95
N ILE A 97 -14.40 -11.00 0.12
CA ILE A 97 -13.16 -11.29 0.84
C ILE A 97 -12.43 -12.43 0.14
N CYS A 98 -11.16 -12.22 -0.18
CA CYS A 98 -10.23 -13.24 -0.67
C CYS A 98 -9.18 -13.56 0.38
N ASP A 99 -8.42 -14.64 0.14
CA ASP A 99 -7.30 -14.98 1.00
C ASP A 99 -6.16 -13.96 0.82
N ALA A 100 -5.79 -13.29 1.92
CA ALA A 100 -4.70 -12.33 1.94
C ALA A 100 -3.32 -12.99 1.85
N SER A 101 -3.20 -14.27 2.20
CA SER A 101 -1.98 -15.05 2.06
C SER A 101 -1.74 -15.51 0.62
N GLU A 102 -2.77 -15.54 -0.23
CA GLU A 102 -2.65 -15.91 -1.64
C GLU A 102 -2.50 -14.69 -2.57
N PHE A 103 -2.96 -13.51 -2.15
CA PHE A 103 -2.91 -12.32 -2.99
C PHE A 103 -1.56 -11.60 -2.88
N ALA A 104 -0.75 -11.69 -3.95
CA ALA A 104 0.53 -10.99 -4.08
C ALA A 104 0.46 -9.87 -5.15
N PRO A 105 0.24 -8.60 -4.76
CA PRO A 105 0.15 -7.50 -5.71
C PRO A 105 1.49 -7.23 -6.42
N THR A 106 1.45 -7.19 -7.74
CA THR A 106 2.60 -6.89 -8.60
C THR A 106 2.83 -5.38 -8.68
N ILE A 107 4.06 -4.92 -8.44
CA ILE A 107 4.51 -3.55 -8.70
C ILE A 107 5.59 -3.57 -9.79
N LEU A 108 5.67 -2.54 -10.63
CA LEU A 108 6.56 -2.49 -11.79
C LEU A 108 8.02 -2.22 -11.44
N SER A 109 8.27 -1.63 -10.26
CA SER A 109 9.60 -1.27 -9.79
C SER A 109 10.36 -2.42 -9.12
N ALA A 110 9.70 -3.56 -8.84
CA ALA A 110 10.28 -4.66 -8.09
C ALA A 110 10.21 -6.00 -8.82
N ASP A 111 11.24 -6.82 -8.63
CA ASP A 111 11.34 -8.18 -9.15
C ASP A 111 10.89 -9.25 -8.15
N TYR A 112 10.40 -8.83 -6.98
CA TYR A 112 9.86 -9.69 -5.94
C TYR A 112 8.34 -9.52 -5.79
N GLN A 113 7.70 -10.50 -5.16
CA GLN A 113 6.27 -10.48 -4.87
C GLN A 113 6.04 -10.95 -3.43
N TYR A 114 5.61 -10.03 -2.58
CA TYR A 114 5.12 -10.32 -1.24
C TYR A 114 3.59 -10.39 -1.26
N THR A 115 3.05 -11.26 -0.42
CA THR A 115 1.62 -11.42 -0.17
C THR A 115 1.07 -10.23 0.59
N CYS A 116 -0.25 -10.06 0.58
CA CYS A 116 -0.89 -8.99 1.34
C CYS A 116 -0.60 -9.09 2.84
N VAL A 117 -0.51 -10.31 3.37
CA VAL A 117 -0.11 -10.56 4.76
C VAL A 117 1.29 -10.01 5.04
N GLU A 118 2.30 -10.40 4.25
CA GLU A 118 3.69 -9.97 4.44
C GLU A 118 3.84 -8.45 4.28
N ILE A 119 3.14 -7.86 3.30
CA ILE A 119 3.15 -6.42 3.06
C ILE A 119 2.56 -5.69 4.28
N CYS A 120 1.38 -6.08 4.77
CA CYS A 120 0.78 -5.38 5.90
C CYS A 120 1.60 -5.57 7.18
N GLN A 121 2.10 -6.78 7.44
CA GLN A 121 2.93 -7.05 8.62
C GLN A 121 4.22 -6.22 8.62
N SER A 122 4.88 -6.11 7.47
CA SER A 122 6.19 -5.45 7.39
C SER A 122 6.11 -3.95 7.15
N CYS A 123 5.12 -3.52 6.35
CA CYS A 123 5.02 -2.15 5.88
C CYS A 123 3.96 -1.34 6.62
N MET A 124 3.03 -1.97 7.34
CA MET A 124 1.99 -1.32 8.14
C MET A 124 1.86 -2.03 9.51
N PRO A 125 2.86 -1.91 10.40
CA PRO A 125 2.95 -2.71 11.63
C PRO A 125 1.70 -2.60 12.51
N GLY A 126 1.18 -3.74 12.99
CA GLY A 126 -0.02 -3.80 13.83
C GLY A 126 -1.34 -3.71 13.07
N SER A 127 -1.31 -3.58 11.74
CA SER A 127 -2.53 -3.58 10.92
C SER A 127 -3.01 -5.00 10.60
N ALA A 128 -4.30 -5.14 10.33
CA ALA A 128 -4.90 -6.36 9.82
C ALA A 128 -4.82 -6.40 8.29
N PRO A 129 -4.29 -7.49 7.70
CA PRO A 129 -4.33 -7.71 6.26
C PRO A 129 -5.72 -8.18 5.81
N ILE A 130 -6.27 -7.52 4.80
CA ILE A 130 -7.50 -7.92 4.13
C ILE A 130 -7.28 -7.91 2.62
N CYS A 131 -7.60 -9.02 1.96
CA CYS A 131 -7.75 -9.07 0.52
C CYS A 131 -9.22 -8.84 0.15
N PHE A 132 -9.48 -7.83 -0.67
CA PHE A 132 -10.82 -7.46 -1.10
C PHE A 132 -10.96 -7.49 -2.63
N GLN A 133 -11.92 -8.24 -3.14
CA GLN A 133 -12.32 -8.30 -4.55
C GLN A 133 -13.44 -7.30 -4.82
N ARG A 134 -13.19 -6.29 -5.65
CA ARG A 134 -14.26 -5.34 -6.04
C ARG A 134 -15.40 -6.00 -6.81
N ASN A 135 -15.09 -7.07 -7.54
CA ASN A 135 -16.06 -7.87 -8.24
C ASN A 135 -15.70 -9.35 -8.07
N PRO A 136 -16.54 -10.15 -7.39
CA PRO A 136 -16.28 -11.58 -7.16
C PRO A 136 -16.17 -12.38 -8.46
N ARG A 137 -16.72 -11.87 -9.58
CA ARG A 137 -16.67 -12.54 -10.88
C ARG A 137 -15.31 -12.48 -11.58
N PHE A 138 -14.38 -11.64 -11.11
CA PHE A 138 -13.06 -11.45 -11.74
C PHE A 138 -11.94 -11.64 -10.72
N THR A 139 -11.82 -12.87 -10.23
CA THR A 139 -10.71 -13.30 -9.35
C THR A 139 -9.37 -13.03 -10.04
N GLY A 140 -8.46 -12.29 -9.38
CA GLY A 140 -7.12 -11.95 -9.88
C GLY A 140 -6.92 -10.49 -10.32
N LEU A 141 -7.85 -9.88 -11.08
CA LEU A 141 -7.62 -8.53 -11.64
C LEU A 141 -8.21 -7.39 -10.79
N ALA A 142 -9.21 -7.70 -9.97
CA ALA A 142 -9.97 -6.72 -9.19
C ALA A 142 -9.68 -6.78 -7.68
N GLN A 143 -8.62 -7.49 -7.29
CA GLN A 143 -8.18 -7.63 -5.90
C GLN A 143 -7.45 -6.38 -5.43
N VAL A 144 -7.65 -6.07 -4.15
CA VAL A 144 -7.03 -4.97 -3.42
C VAL A 144 -6.52 -5.52 -2.10
N CYS A 145 -5.25 -5.33 -1.81
CA CYS A 145 -4.69 -5.56 -0.49
C CYS A 145 -4.98 -4.31 0.35
N LEU A 146 -5.52 -4.51 1.55
CA LEU A 146 -5.89 -3.47 2.49
C LEU A 146 -5.20 -3.75 3.82
N CYS A 147 -4.50 -2.76 4.35
CA CYS A 147 -3.93 -2.81 5.69
C CYS A 147 -4.72 -1.81 6.56
N THR A 148 -5.41 -2.32 7.58
CA THR A 148 -6.39 -1.55 8.34
C THR A 148 -6.23 -1.73 9.84
N TYR A 149 -6.58 -0.67 10.58
CA TYR A 149 -6.67 -0.69 12.04
C TYR A 149 -8.12 -0.50 12.51
N ASN A 150 -9.07 -0.37 11.57
CA ASN A 150 -10.40 0.11 11.86
C ASN A 150 -11.33 -1.05 12.28
N LEU A 151 -11.91 -0.94 13.48
CA LEU A 151 -12.81 -1.93 14.09
C LEU A 151 -14.29 -1.76 13.72
N GLU A 152 -14.62 -0.86 12.79
CA GLU A 152 -16.00 -0.61 12.38
C GLU A 152 -16.19 -0.85 10.88
N ASN A 153 -15.38 -0.19 10.05
CA ASN A 153 -15.44 -0.23 8.59
C ASN A 153 -14.04 -0.53 8.02
N PRO A 154 -13.56 -1.79 8.16
CA PRO A 154 -12.17 -2.15 7.84
C PRO A 154 -11.81 -1.96 6.36
N ILE A 155 -12.78 -2.09 5.46
CA ILE A 155 -12.59 -1.92 4.00
C ILE A 155 -12.47 -0.43 3.62
N ASP A 156 -13.44 0.39 4.03
CA ASP A 156 -13.51 1.80 3.62
C ASP A 156 -12.45 2.67 4.31
N ASN A 157 -12.14 2.32 5.57
CA ASN A 157 -11.20 3.03 6.42
C ASN A 157 -9.84 2.33 6.54
N ALA A 158 -9.46 1.52 5.54
CA ALA A 158 -8.09 1.02 5.45
C ALA A 158 -7.09 2.19 5.43
N ALA A 159 -6.00 2.03 6.17
CA ALA A 159 -4.91 3.01 6.23
C ALA A 159 -4.03 2.94 4.99
N PHE A 160 -3.83 1.73 4.47
CA PHE A 160 -3.10 1.51 3.23
C PHE A 160 -3.88 0.58 2.30
N SER A 161 -3.82 0.86 1.00
CA SER A 161 -4.41 0.00 -0.02
C SER A 161 -3.47 -0.12 -1.22
N LEU A 162 -3.38 -1.32 -1.78
CA LEU A 162 -2.51 -1.64 -2.92
C LEU A 162 -3.24 -2.59 -3.88
N ARG A 163 -3.00 -2.41 -5.19
CA ARG A 163 -3.55 -3.27 -6.25
C ARG A 163 -2.40 -3.79 -7.11
N HIS A 164 -2.69 -4.66 -8.07
CA HIS A 164 -1.73 -4.85 -9.16
C HIS A 164 -1.51 -3.50 -9.87
N GLU A 165 -0.26 -3.13 -10.08
CA GLU A 165 0.07 -2.18 -11.13
C GLU A 165 -0.23 -2.83 -12.48
N LYS A 166 -1.12 -2.20 -13.24
CA LYS A 166 -1.33 -2.62 -14.61
C LYS A 166 -0.04 -2.34 -15.37
N ARG A 167 0.59 -3.38 -15.93
CA ARG A 167 1.43 -3.19 -17.11
C ARG A 167 0.52 -2.54 -18.15
N VAL A 168 0.81 -1.30 -18.53
CA VAL A 168 0.26 -0.77 -19.78
C VAL A 168 0.75 -1.75 -20.84
N PHE A 169 -0.11 -2.66 -21.29
CA PHE A 169 0.16 -3.37 -22.53
C PHE A 169 0.30 -2.28 -23.57
N SER A 170 1.53 -1.95 -23.96
CA SER A 170 1.74 -1.13 -25.14
C SER A 170 1.08 -1.93 -26.26
N ARG A 171 -0.05 -1.45 -26.76
CA ARG A 171 -0.59 -1.97 -28.02
C ARG A 171 0.47 -1.61 -29.06
N LYS A 172 1.44 -2.49 -29.28
CA LYS A 172 2.17 -2.51 -30.53
C LYS A 172 1.16 -3.03 -31.55
N ILE A 173 0.29 -2.12 -32.00
CA ILE A 173 -0.48 -2.33 -33.22
C ILE A 173 0.58 -2.39 -34.31
N ARG A 174 1.11 -3.58 -34.60
CA ARG A 174 1.67 -3.82 -35.92
C ARG A 174 0.47 -3.79 -36.86
N ARG A 175 0.24 -2.64 -37.48
CA ARG A 175 -0.44 -2.61 -38.77
C ARG A 175 0.52 -3.32 -39.73
N THR A 176 0.18 -4.53 -40.13
CA THR A 176 0.55 -5.06 -41.45
C THR A 176 -0.65 -4.86 -42.34
#